data_AF-A0A958P757-F1
#
_entry.id   AF-A0A958P757-F1
#
_cell.length_a   1.000
_cell.length_b   1.000
_cell.length_c   1.000
_cell.angle_alpha   90.00
_cell.angle_beta   90.00
_cell.angle_gamma   90.00
#
_symmetry.space_group_name_H-M   'P 1'
#
loop_
_entity.id
_entity.type
_entity.pdbx_description
1 polymer ?
#
loop_
_entity_poly.entity_id
_entity_poly.type
_entity_poly.pdbx_seq_one_letter_code
_entity_poly.pdbx_strand_id
1 'polypeptide(L)'
;GASHHHTILFLALPLFAFLLVRHFKFVLSPFKFLGGIFFFLLGLTPYVYLWWAPAKSHIASWGHIESWANFTKHFFRQEYGTFQLAAGEHESNFFVSLYKFAQAMWFQNWGLMALPFLAALFVLALRSKKAEGKPFAAALALSFFFYVIVFHALANLDIENRLYLDVQTRFWLLPYLLFCFLAVWGLHQLSAGSPRRVHRGLMVFLVGILAFRVWQDLPAEKQASTDLYERLGHAFVDTLPSDATILVRGDVYINSVRYVQFVEGYRTDIDFIPIDLMWWPWMKGKVAGMGYDFKMPGETYQLVSTKDDRTFDLVELVKANPQKKIFVTKLNEPEEKLVEGSFEIQNFGFLGWIHNPALFIPPEIYQKWAKGFDNFKPPLLNDIRESSWEAFVYFNYWDREYFRTHQLISQAKERGFPSKELKYLEPRFRNVFAGDTDPPASVWKNAGMTYQFLADAGDLKLVPEMTKVWEGYLERVSEDQDDEVPKIRQLLKQLKERGLASP
;
A
#
# COMPACT_ATOMS: atom_id res chain seq x y z
N GLY A 1 12.52 20.29 8.89
CA GLY A 1 13.41 19.14 9.12
C GLY A 1 12.77 18.18 10.09
N ALA A 2 12.93 18.41 11.40
CA ALA A 2 12.35 17.57 12.44
C ALA A 2 10.82 17.47 12.36
N SER A 3 10.16 18.55 11.95
CA SER A 3 8.71 18.63 11.71
C SER A 3 8.18 17.82 10.53
N HIS A 4 9.05 17.13 9.79
CA HIS A 4 8.68 16.22 8.70
C HIS A 4 8.91 14.76 9.09
N HIS A 5 10.16 14.42 9.46
CA HIS A 5 10.51 13.06 9.89
C HIS A 5 11.80 13.06 10.72
N HIS A 6 11.90 12.16 11.71
CA HIS A 6 13.09 12.01 12.56
C HIS A 6 14.33 11.49 11.84
N THR A 7 14.22 11.04 10.59
CA THR A 7 15.36 10.59 9.78
C THR A 7 16.32 11.74 9.47
N ILE A 8 15.83 12.99 9.53
CA ILE A 8 16.68 14.18 9.46
C ILE A 8 17.75 14.21 10.57
N LEU A 9 17.49 13.59 11.72
CA LEU A 9 18.44 13.55 12.83
C LEU A 9 19.69 12.75 12.43
N PHE A 10 19.53 11.71 11.62
CA PHE A 10 20.65 10.93 11.13
C PHE A 10 21.56 11.75 10.21
N LEU A 11 21.00 12.71 9.47
CA LEU A 11 21.78 13.66 8.70
C LEU A 11 22.39 14.76 9.59
N ALA A 12 21.55 15.36 10.44
CA ALA A 12 21.88 16.59 11.16
C ALA A 12 22.84 16.36 12.34
N LEU A 13 22.78 15.22 13.04
CA LEU A 13 23.57 14.99 14.26
C LEU A 13 25.08 15.05 14.00
N PRO A 14 25.66 14.34 13.00
CA PRO A 14 27.10 14.43 12.74
C PRO A 14 27.53 15.82 12.27
N LEU A 15 26.71 16.50 11.47
CA LEU A 15 26.98 17.86 11.00
C LEU A 15 26.92 18.87 12.14
N PHE A 16 25.95 18.73 13.04
CA PHE A 16 25.81 19.57 14.21
C PHE A 16 26.99 19.36 15.18
N ALA A 17 27.38 18.11 15.45
CA ALA A 17 28.56 17.80 16.25
C ALA A 17 29.83 18.41 15.65
N PHE A 18 30.01 18.29 14.32
CA PHE A 18 31.12 18.93 13.62
C PHE A 18 31.12 20.47 13.78
N LEU A 19 29.96 21.12 13.60
CA LEU A 19 29.83 22.56 13.76
C LEU A 19 30.09 23.01 15.21
N LEU A 20 29.61 22.25 16.20
CA LEU A 20 29.85 22.52 17.62
C LEU A 20 31.33 22.44 17.96
N VAL A 21 32.04 21.41 17.48
CA VAL A 21 33.49 21.27 17.70
C VAL A 21 34.25 22.43 17.04
N ARG A 22 33.89 22.77 15.79
CA ARG A 22 34.60 23.81 15.03
C ARG A 22 34.33 25.22 15.54
N HIS A 23 33.10 25.46 16.01
CA HIS A 23 32.62 26.75 16.48
C HIS A 23 32.24 26.70 17.96
N PHE A 24 33.00 25.99 18.80
CA PHE A 24 32.67 25.84 20.22
C PHE A 24 32.47 27.18 20.95
N LYS A 25 33.23 28.21 20.56
CA LYS A 25 33.06 29.59 21.06
C LYS A 25 31.67 30.20 20.80
N PHE A 26 30.93 29.69 19.80
CA PHE A 26 29.55 30.06 19.53
C PHE A 26 28.63 29.65 20.68
N VAL A 27 28.82 28.44 21.22
CA VAL A 27 28.03 27.90 22.35
C VAL A 27 28.36 28.62 23.65
N LEU A 28 29.62 29.05 23.81
CA LEU A 28 30.06 29.84 24.97
C LEU A 28 29.46 31.24 25.01
N SER A 29 28.92 31.75 23.90
CA SER A 29 28.26 33.05 23.85
C SER A 29 26.76 32.87 24.15
N PRO A 30 26.25 33.40 25.28
CA PRO A 30 24.84 33.24 25.64
C PRO A 30 23.90 33.76 24.55
N PHE A 31 24.23 34.90 23.93
CA PHE A 31 23.41 35.49 22.87
C PHE A 31 23.32 34.60 21.62
N LYS A 32 24.45 34.05 21.17
CA LYS A 32 24.49 33.17 19.98
C LYS A 32 23.84 31.82 20.26
N PHE A 33 24.07 31.27 21.45
CA PHE A 33 23.42 30.05 21.90
C PHE A 33 21.89 30.20 21.98
N LEU A 34 21.40 31.26 22.62
CA LEU A 34 19.98 31.59 22.69
C LEU A 34 19.40 31.86 21.29
N GLY A 35 20.13 32.54 20.41
CA GLY A 35 19.75 32.71 19.02
C GLY A 35 19.61 31.38 18.28
N GLY A 36 20.55 30.45 18.49
CA GLY A 36 20.49 29.09 17.93
C GLY A 36 19.27 28.30 18.42
N ILE A 37 18.99 28.35 19.73
CA ILE A 37 17.76 27.77 20.32
C ILE A 37 16.52 28.41 19.70
N PHE A 38 16.50 29.73 19.58
CA PHE A 38 15.39 30.46 18.99
C PHE A 38 15.11 30.00 17.56
N PHE A 39 16.13 29.92 16.69
CA PHE A 39 15.96 29.44 15.32
C PHE A 39 15.58 27.96 15.24
N PHE A 40 16.07 27.13 16.16
CA PHE A 40 15.64 25.73 16.26
C PHE A 40 14.15 25.63 16.61
N LEU A 41 13.71 26.34 17.65
CA LEU A 41 12.30 26.39 18.06
C LEU A 41 11.42 27.01 16.97
N LEU A 42 11.93 28.04 16.27
CA LEU A 42 11.27 28.63 15.12
C LEU A 42 11.05 27.58 14.01
N GLY A 43 12.01 26.69 13.78
CA GLY A 43 11.88 25.56 12.85
C GLY A 43 10.86 24.50 13.29
N LEU A 44 10.51 24.43 14.58
CA LEU A 44 9.48 23.56 15.14
C LEU A 44 8.08 24.20 15.13
N THR A 45 7.94 25.47 14.72
CA THR A 45 6.63 26.14 14.65
C THR A 45 5.56 25.42 13.83
N PRO A 46 5.84 24.60 12.79
CA PRO A 46 4.81 23.79 12.17
C PRO A 46 4.07 22.85 13.14
N TYR A 47 4.70 22.44 14.25
CA TYR A 47 4.03 21.65 15.29
C TYR A 47 3.00 22.44 16.11
N VAL A 48 3.06 23.78 16.11
CA VAL A 48 2.04 24.61 16.76
C VAL A 48 0.68 24.41 16.09
N TYR A 49 0.67 24.18 14.77
CA TYR A 49 -0.56 23.86 14.04
C TYR A 49 -1.29 22.63 14.60
N LEU A 50 -0.56 21.65 15.13
CA LEU A 50 -1.16 20.43 15.69
C LEU A 50 -2.03 20.68 16.93
N TRP A 51 -1.88 21.83 17.60
CA TRP A 51 -2.75 22.22 18.71
C TRP A 51 -4.07 22.86 18.25
N TRP A 52 -4.11 23.38 17.02
CA TRP A 52 -5.32 23.97 16.43
C TRP A 52 -6.04 23.02 15.49
N ALA A 53 -5.32 22.09 14.85
CA ALA A 53 -5.87 21.09 13.96
C ALA A 53 -7.03 20.26 14.57
N PRO A 54 -7.01 19.89 15.88
CA PRO A 54 -8.06 19.06 16.48
C PRO A 54 -9.45 19.72 16.47
N ALA A 55 -9.52 21.05 16.56
CA ALA A 55 -10.80 21.79 16.47
C ALA A 55 -11.50 21.60 15.11
N LYS A 56 -10.76 21.11 14.10
CA LYS A 56 -11.26 20.71 12.79
C LYS A 56 -10.91 19.25 12.49
N SER A 57 -10.71 18.44 13.53
CA SER A 57 -10.30 17.03 13.41
C SER A 57 -11.33 16.27 12.60
N HIS A 58 -10.90 15.78 11.45
CA HIS A 58 -11.71 14.89 10.63
C HIS A 58 -11.45 13.43 11.03
N ILE A 59 -12.37 12.51 10.69
CA ILE A 59 -12.11 11.06 10.76
C ILE A 59 -10.91 10.64 9.87
N ALA A 60 -10.52 11.51 8.93
CA ALA A 60 -9.34 11.33 8.10
C ALA A 60 -8.01 11.69 8.80
N SER A 61 -8.05 12.53 9.84
CA SER A 61 -6.84 12.98 10.55
C SER A 61 -6.32 11.89 11.47
N TRP A 62 -5.00 11.65 11.48
CA TRP A 62 -4.38 10.70 12.40
C TRP A 62 -4.27 11.27 13.81
N GLY A 63 -4.75 10.54 14.82
CA GLY A 63 -4.64 10.94 16.22
C GLY A 63 -5.60 12.07 16.63
N HIS A 64 -5.52 12.42 17.91
CA HIS A 64 -6.27 13.52 18.51
C HIS A 64 -5.39 14.25 19.53
N ILE A 65 -4.86 15.43 19.17
CA ILE A 65 -3.85 16.13 19.97
C ILE A 65 -4.51 17.21 20.86
N GLU A 66 -5.09 16.79 21.98
CA GLU A 66 -5.73 17.71 22.94
C GLU A 66 -4.93 17.91 24.22
N SER A 67 -3.86 17.13 24.40
CA SER A 67 -3.05 17.14 25.61
C SER A 67 -1.56 17.10 25.26
N TRP A 68 -0.72 17.51 26.21
CA TRP A 68 0.73 17.38 26.09
C TRP A 68 1.18 15.93 25.93
N ALA A 69 0.46 14.98 26.55
CA ALA A 69 0.75 13.56 26.39
C ALA A 69 0.47 13.08 24.96
N ASN A 70 -0.62 13.54 24.34
CA ASN A 70 -0.94 13.18 22.94
C ASN A 70 0.05 13.84 21.98
N PHE A 71 0.45 15.09 22.27
CA PHE A 71 1.49 15.79 21.52
C PHE A 71 2.82 15.05 21.57
N THR A 72 3.29 14.64 22.76
CA THR A 72 4.56 13.90 22.89
C THR A 72 4.47 12.54 22.21
N LYS A 73 3.34 11.83 22.34
CA LYS A 73 3.09 10.56 21.63
C LYS A 73 3.23 10.72 20.12
N HIS A 74 2.63 11.78 19.56
CA HIS A 74 2.70 12.08 18.13
C HIS A 74 4.11 12.54 17.71
N PHE A 75 4.71 13.48 18.44
CA PHE A 75 6.04 14.01 18.16
C PHE A 75 7.09 12.89 18.15
N PHE A 76 7.09 12.01 19.17
CA PHE A 76 7.98 10.86 19.23
C PHE A 76 7.58 9.70 18.32
N ARG A 77 6.44 9.82 17.60
CA ARG A 77 5.90 8.78 16.73
C ARG A 77 5.73 7.44 17.44
N GLN A 78 5.30 7.48 18.70
CA GLN A 78 5.18 6.26 19.52
C GLN A 78 4.20 5.25 18.92
N GLU A 79 3.15 5.74 18.25
CA GLU A 79 2.16 4.90 17.55
C GLU A 79 2.72 4.21 16.30
N TYR A 80 3.82 4.71 15.75
CA TYR A 80 4.50 4.14 14.58
C TYR A 80 5.72 3.27 14.95
N GLY A 81 5.98 3.09 16.26
CA GLY A 81 7.20 2.46 16.77
C GLY A 81 8.36 3.44 16.78
N THR A 82 8.58 4.17 17.89
CA THR A 82 9.67 5.15 18.00
C THR A 82 11.00 4.56 17.49
N PHE A 83 11.62 5.20 16.49
CA PHE A 83 12.83 4.70 15.79
C PHE A 83 12.67 3.38 15.01
N GLN A 84 11.45 3.09 14.55
CA GLN A 84 11.15 2.05 13.57
C GLN A 84 10.60 2.69 12.29
N LEU A 85 10.70 1.97 11.18
CA LEU A 85 10.18 2.41 9.90
C LEU A 85 8.68 2.11 9.78
N ALA A 86 8.26 0.94 10.23
CA ALA A 86 6.87 0.52 10.30
C ALA A 86 6.51 0.06 11.72
N ALA A 87 5.23 0.19 12.10
CA ALA A 87 4.75 -0.29 13.39
C ALA A 87 4.73 -1.83 13.42
N GLY A 88 5.11 -2.42 14.55
CA GLY A 88 5.06 -3.87 14.75
C GLY A 88 6.36 -4.60 14.41
N GLU A 89 6.40 -5.88 14.76
CA GLU A 89 7.55 -6.75 14.50
C GLU A 89 7.50 -7.27 13.08
N HIS A 90 8.57 -7.01 12.32
CA HIS A 90 8.79 -7.52 10.99
C HIS A 90 10.21 -8.04 10.92
N GLU A 91 10.41 -9.14 10.21
CA GLU A 91 11.76 -9.64 9.95
C GLU A 91 12.43 -8.74 8.92
N SER A 92 13.60 -8.20 9.27
CA SER A 92 14.39 -7.35 8.38
C SER A 92 15.83 -7.80 8.42
N ASN A 93 16.52 -7.66 7.29
CA ASN A 93 17.94 -8.01 7.20
C ASN A 93 18.78 -6.78 6.83
N PHE A 94 19.56 -6.31 7.80
CA PHE A 94 20.45 -5.17 7.67
C PHE A 94 21.37 -5.27 6.43
N PHE A 95 21.98 -6.44 6.21
CA PHE A 95 22.94 -6.63 5.12
C PHE A 95 22.26 -6.68 3.75
N VAL A 96 21.10 -7.33 3.66
CA VAL A 96 20.29 -7.32 2.43
C VAL A 96 19.87 -5.89 2.11
N SER A 97 19.45 -5.12 3.13
CA SER A 97 19.05 -3.72 2.98
C SER A 97 20.19 -2.81 2.53
N LEU A 98 21.39 -2.97 3.11
CA LEU A 98 22.58 -2.25 2.69
C LEU A 98 23.02 -2.63 1.27
N TYR A 99 22.93 -3.92 0.91
CA TYR A 99 23.23 -4.40 -0.43
C TYR A 99 22.28 -3.81 -1.48
N LYS A 100 20.97 -3.83 -1.22
CA LYS A 100 19.95 -3.23 -2.11
C LYS A 100 20.17 -1.72 -2.25
N PHE A 101 20.51 -1.01 -1.17
CA PHE A 101 20.89 0.40 -1.23
C PHE A 101 22.11 0.63 -2.12
N ALA A 102 23.18 -0.16 -1.97
CA ALA A 102 24.38 -0.06 -2.79
C ALA A 102 24.10 -0.38 -4.27
N GLN A 103 23.26 -1.38 -4.53
CA GLN A 103 22.79 -1.73 -5.87
C GLN A 103 22.01 -0.56 -6.49
N ALA A 104 21.07 0.04 -5.76
CA ALA A 104 20.29 1.18 -6.25
C ALA A 104 21.17 2.42 -6.49
N MET A 105 22.13 2.69 -5.61
CA MET A 105 23.12 3.75 -5.79
C MET A 105 23.90 3.60 -7.10
N TRP A 106 24.35 2.38 -7.40
CA TRP A 106 25.20 2.11 -8.55
C TRP A 106 24.41 2.04 -9.86
N PHE A 107 23.32 1.28 -9.89
CA PHE A 107 22.63 0.91 -11.13
C PHE A 107 21.40 1.78 -11.44
N GLN A 108 20.72 2.31 -10.43
CA GLN A 108 19.44 3.00 -10.64
C GLN A 108 19.60 4.52 -10.65
N ASN A 109 20.51 5.06 -9.84
CA ASN A 109 20.49 6.49 -9.57
C ASN A 109 21.79 7.22 -9.97
N TRP A 110 23.00 6.74 -9.61
CA TRP A 110 24.17 7.64 -9.57
C TRP A 110 25.55 7.00 -9.83
N GLY A 111 25.65 5.83 -10.46
CA GLY A 111 26.94 5.15 -10.68
C GLY A 111 28.04 6.03 -11.31
N LEU A 112 27.68 6.92 -12.25
CA LEU A 112 28.61 7.88 -12.84
C LEU A 112 29.03 9.02 -11.91
N MET A 113 28.20 9.40 -10.93
CA MET A 113 28.56 10.35 -9.88
C MET A 113 29.39 9.71 -8.77
N ALA A 114 29.33 8.39 -8.61
CA ALA A 114 30.15 7.68 -7.63
C ALA A 114 31.64 7.71 -7.96
N LEU A 115 32.00 7.70 -9.24
CA LEU A 115 33.39 7.73 -9.70
C LEU A 115 34.12 9.03 -9.26
N PRO A 116 33.59 10.25 -9.49
CA PRO A 116 34.18 11.48 -8.95
C PRO A 116 34.35 11.49 -7.42
N PHE A 117 33.38 10.97 -6.67
CA PHE A 117 33.47 10.87 -5.21
C PHE A 117 34.65 9.98 -4.77
N LEU A 118 34.72 8.75 -5.30
CA LEU A 118 35.78 7.80 -4.99
C LEU A 118 37.16 8.32 -5.43
N ALA A 119 37.24 8.89 -6.63
CA ALA A 119 38.45 9.49 -7.16
C ALA A 119 38.92 10.68 -6.30
N ALA A 120 37.99 11.46 -5.76
CA ALA A 120 38.34 12.54 -4.85
C ALA A 120 38.83 12.04 -3.49
N LEU A 121 38.20 11.03 -2.89
CA LEU A 121 38.73 10.38 -1.67
C LEU A 121 40.17 9.91 -1.87
N PHE A 122 40.44 9.30 -3.03
CA PHE A 122 41.80 8.91 -3.41
C PHE A 122 42.75 10.13 -3.54
N VAL A 123 42.34 11.19 -4.23
CA VAL A 123 43.15 12.41 -4.35
C VAL A 123 43.39 13.11 -3.00
N LEU A 124 42.44 13.07 -2.08
CA LEU A 124 42.63 13.59 -0.72
C LEU A 124 43.64 12.78 0.07
N ALA A 125 43.58 11.44 -0.02
CA ALA A 125 44.54 10.56 0.61
C ALA A 125 45.96 10.89 0.13
N LEU A 126 46.11 11.23 -1.16
CA LEU A 126 47.39 11.61 -1.76
C LEU A 126 47.82 13.07 -1.49
N ARG A 127 46.90 14.03 -1.38
CA ARG A 127 47.18 15.48 -1.35
C ARG A 127 46.91 16.14 0.01
N SER A 128 47.13 15.44 1.12
CA SER A 128 46.61 15.76 2.46
C SER A 128 46.96 17.15 3.06
N LYS A 129 47.69 18.05 2.38
CA LYS A 129 47.92 19.45 2.83
C LYS A 129 47.16 20.58 2.11
N LYS A 130 46.65 20.41 0.88
CA LYS A 130 46.13 21.55 0.05
C LYS A 130 44.64 21.57 -0.28
N ALA A 131 43.88 20.49 -0.10
CA ALA A 131 42.46 20.52 -0.48
C ALA A 131 41.62 21.41 0.46
N GLU A 132 40.80 22.27 -0.12
CA GLU A 132 39.91 23.17 0.60
C GLU A 132 38.64 22.44 1.07
N GLY A 133 38.09 22.85 2.22
CA GLY A 133 36.82 22.31 2.73
C GLY A 133 36.88 20.86 3.27
N LYS A 134 38.07 20.25 3.42
CA LYS A 134 38.22 18.87 3.92
C LYS A 134 37.45 18.56 5.21
N PRO A 135 37.46 19.41 6.25
CA PRO A 135 36.77 19.09 7.49
C PRO A 135 35.26 19.00 7.27
N PHE A 136 34.71 19.87 6.42
CA PHE A 136 33.29 19.85 6.07
C PHE A 136 32.93 18.63 5.20
N ALA A 137 33.77 18.29 4.22
CA ALA A 137 33.58 17.07 3.42
C ALA A 137 33.67 15.79 4.28
N ALA A 138 34.58 15.74 5.25
CA ALA A 138 34.66 14.65 6.21
C ALA A 138 33.40 14.56 7.09
N ALA A 139 32.84 15.70 7.51
CA ALA A 139 31.58 15.75 8.26
C ALA A 139 30.39 15.27 7.42
N LEU A 140 30.33 15.64 6.14
CA LEU A 140 29.32 15.14 5.19
C LEU A 140 29.46 13.64 4.95
N ALA A 141 30.70 13.12 4.81
CA ALA A 141 30.94 11.69 4.68
C ALA A 141 30.54 10.94 5.95
N LEU A 142 30.89 11.46 7.13
CA LEU A 142 30.44 10.90 8.41
C LEU A 142 28.91 10.90 8.51
N SER A 143 28.25 11.99 8.11
CA SER A 143 26.79 12.10 8.06
C SER A 143 26.17 11.07 7.12
N PHE A 144 26.77 10.87 5.93
CA PHE A 144 26.33 9.84 4.98
C PHE A 144 26.42 8.44 5.59
N PHE A 145 27.59 8.05 6.11
CA PHE A 145 27.76 6.71 6.70
C PHE A 145 26.90 6.51 7.93
N PHE A 146 26.81 7.51 8.81
CA PHE A 146 25.94 7.45 9.98
C PHE A 146 24.47 7.29 9.58
N TYR A 147 24.00 8.06 8.59
CA TYR A 147 22.64 7.90 8.06
C TYR A 147 22.40 6.49 7.55
N VAL A 148 23.25 6.00 6.64
CA VAL A 148 23.08 4.69 6.02
C VAL A 148 23.09 3.60 7.10
N ILE A 149 24.08 3.57 7.98
CA ILE A 149 24.19 2.53 9.01
C ILE A 149 22.98 2.57 9.95
N VAL A 150 22.67 3.74 10.52
CA VAL A 150 21.60 3.86 11.54
C VAL A 150 20.22 3.61 10.91
N PHE A 151 19.95 4.18 9.74
CA PHE A 151 18.67 3.96 9.07
C PHE A 151 18.45 2.48 8.74
N HIS A 152 19.43 1.81 8.13
CA HIS A 152 19.29 0.40 7.78
C HIS A 152 19.26 -0.52 9.01
N ALA A 153 19.85 -0.12 10.13
CA ALA A 153 19.77 -0.87 11.39
C ALA A 153 18.39 -0.74 12.08
N LEU A 154 17.69 0.37 11.83
CA LEU A 154 16.37 0.67 12.40
C LEU A 154 15.21 0.33 11.45
N ALA A 155 15.50 0.12 10.16
CA ALA A 155 14.50 -0.22 9.16
C ALA A 155 14.03 -1.66 9.34
N ASN A 156 12.86 -1.82 9.95
CA ASN A 156 12.21 -3.08 10.24
C ASN A 156 11.18 -3.44 9.15
N LEU A 157 11.56 -3.47 7.88
CA LEU A 157 10.69 -3.95 6.81
C LEU A 157 11.40 -5.05 6.02
N ASP A 158 10.65 -6.09 5.66
CA ASP A 158 11.15 -7.16 4.80
C ASP A 158 11.18 -6.70 3.34
N ILE A 159 12.34 -6.28 2.88
CA ILE A 159 12.52 -5.79 1.50
C ILE A 159 12.67 -6.88 0.45
N GLU A 160 12.53 -8.15 0.81
CA GLU A 160 12.29 -9.19 -0.19
C GLU A 160 10.91 -8.97 -0.84
N ASN A 161 9.97 -8.40 -0.08
CA ASN A 161 8.74 -7.84 -0.63
C ASN A 161 9.05 -6.53 -1.41
N ARG A 162 8.69 -6.52 -2.70
CA ARG A 162 8.94 -5.38 -3.61
C ARG A 162 8.23 -4.10 -3.18
N LEU A 163 7.04 -4.19 -2.59
CA LEU A 163 6.31 -3.03 -2.07
C LEU A 163 7.08 -2.39 -0.90
N TYR A 164 7.59 -3.20 0.01
CA TYR A 164 8.36 -2.73 1.17
C TYR A 164 9.72 -2.14 0.77
N LEU A 165 10.36 -2.72 -0.25
CA LEU A 165 11.53 -2.12 -0.88
C LEU A 165 11.23 -0.70 -1.37
N ASP A 166 10.12 -0.49 -2.09
CA ASP A 166 9.71 0.82 -2.61
C ASP A 166 9.31 1.81 -1.52
N VAL A 167 8.79 1.34 -0.39
CA VAL A 167 8.59 2.18 0.80
C VAL A 167 9.95 2.64 1.34
N GLN A 168 10.92 1.73 1.44
CA GLN A 168 12.24 2.03 2.00
C GLN A 168 13.05 2.96 1.08
N THR A 169 12.97 2.81 -0.24
CA THR A 169 13.75 3.62 -1.21
C THR A 169 13.49 5.12 -1.11
N ARG A 170 12.29 5.52 -0.66
CA ARG A 170 11.93 6.95 -0.41
C ARG A 170 12.85 7.60 0.62
N PHE A 171 13.36 6.82 1.57
CA PHE A 171 14.27 7.29 2.61
C PHE A 171 15.73 7.32 2.17
N TRP A 172 16.04 6.81 0.98
CA TRP A 172 17.38 6.84 0.40
C TRP A 172 17.71 8.18 -0.27
N LEU A 173 16.70 9.04 -0.50
CA LEU A 173 16.89 10.38 -1.09
C LEU A 173 17.83 11.28 -0.28
N LEU A 174 17.75 11.25 1.06
CA LEU A 174 18.62 12.05 1.93
C LEU A 174 20.11 11.64 1.83
N PRO A 175 20.48 10.35 1.96
CA PRO A 175 21.88 9.95 1.77
C PRO A 175 22.33 10.13 0.31
N TYR A 176 21.43 10.01 -0.68
CA TYR A 176 21.76 10.35 -2.07
C TYR A 176 22.15 11.81 -2.22
N LEU A 177 21.42 12.73 -1.59
CA LEU A 177 21.76 14.15 -1.60
C LEU A 177 23.14 14.42 -0.99
N LEU A 178 23.46 13.80 0.15
CA LEU A 178 24.79 13.89 0.77
C LEU A 178 25.88 13.35 -0.16
N PHE A 179 25.61 12.23 -0.81
CA PHE A 179 26.52 11.65 -1.79
C PHE A 179 26.74 12.56 -2.98
N CYS A 180 25.70 13.21 -3.52
CA CYS A 180 25.82 14.18 -4.59
C CYS A 180 26.72 15.36 -4.19
N PHE A 181 26.56 15.90 -2.96
CA PHE A 181 27.45 16.96 -2.47
C PHE A 181 28.91 16.50 -2.41
N LEU A 182 29.15 15.28 -1.93
CA LEU A 182 30.50 14.70 -1.86
C LEU A 182 31.08 14.44 -3.25
N ALA A 183 30.28 13.96 -4.20
CA ALA A 183 30.67 13.73 -5.58
C ALA A 183 31.01 15.03 -6.31
N VAL A 184 30.16 16.06 -6.19
CA VAL A 184 30.39 17.39 -6.78
C VAL A 184 31.61 18.06 -6.16
N TRP A 185 31.75 17.99 -4.82
CA TRP A 185 32.94 18.49 -4.16
C TRP A 185 34.19 17.74 -4.65
N GLY A 186 34.09 16.42 -4.83
CA GLY A 186 35.17 15.62 -5.35
C GLY A 186 35.58 16.01 -6.78
N LEU A 187 34.59 16.21 -7.64
CA LEU A 187 34.77 16.72 -8.99
C LEU A 187 35.40 18.11 -9.03
N HIS A 188 35.04 19.00 -8.08
CA HIS A 188 35.69 20.29 -7.91
C HIS A 188 37.18 20.14 -7.54
N GLN A 189 37.53 19.21 -6.65
CA GLN A 189 38.94 18.96 -6.30
C GLN A 189 39.74 18.39 -7.48
N LEU A 190 39.14 17.52 -8.29
CA LEU A 190 39.78 16.95 -9.48
C LEU A 190 39.99 17.99 -10.59
N SER A 191 39.01 18.89 -10.75
CA SER A 191 39.07 19.94 -11.76
C SER A 191 39.83 21.19 -11.28
N ALA A 192 40.28 21.23 -10.03
CA ALA A 192 41.05 22.34 -9.48
C ALA A 192 42.32 22.58 -10.30
N GLY A 193 42.38 23.70 -11.02
CA GLY A 193 43.48 24.07 -11.92
C GLY A 193 43.21 23.80 -13.41
N SER A 194 42.03 23.29 -13.77
CA SER A 194 41.63 23.09 -15.16
C SER A 194 41.18 24.40 -15.81
N PRO A 195 41.33 24.56 -17.15
CA PRO A 195 40.81 25.73 -17.87
C PRO A 195 39.28 25.84 -17.76
N ARG A 196 38.75 27.08 -17.84
CA ARG A 196 37.28 27.35 -17.81
C ARG A 196 36.47 26.52 -18.82
N ARG A 197 37.06 26.13 -19.96
CA ARG A 197 36.42 25.28 -20.97
C ARG A 197 36.09 23.88 -20.43
N VAL A 198 36.95 23.31 -19.58
CA VAL A 198 36.74 22.01 -18.94
C VAL A 198 35.57 22.07 -17.97
N HIS A 199 35.51 23.11 -17.12
CA HIS A 199 34.39 23.31 -16.21
C HIS A 199 33.05 23.51 -16.94
N ARG A 200 33.04 24.26 -18.05
CA ARG A 200 31.84 24.42 -18.88
C ARG A 200 31.41 23.10 -19.52
N GLY A 201 32.34 22.35 -20.11
CA GLY A 201 32.06 21.04 -20.71
C GLY A 201 31.50 20.06 -19.68
N LEU A 202 32.06 20.07 -18.47
CA LEU A 202 31.58 19.25 -17.35
C LEU A 202 30.17 19.66 -16.89
N MET A 203 29.87 20.95 -16.79
CA MET A 203 28.52 21.41 -16.46
C MET A 203 27.51 20.99 -17.53
N VAL A 204 27.84 21.16 -18.82
CA VAL A 204 26.99 20.71 -19.93
C VAL A 204 26.77 19.20 -19.87
N PHE A 205 27.81 18.43 -19.59
CA PHE A 205 27.72 16.98 -19.43
C PHE A 205 26.83 16.57 -18.27
N LEU A 206 26.99 17.17 -17.09
CA LEU A 206 26.14 16.89 -15.92
C LEU A 206 24.67 17.26 -16.15
N VAL A 207 24.41 18.41 -16.75
CA VAL A 207 23.05 18.82 -17.14
C VAL A 207 22.49 17.87 -18.20
N GLY A 208 23.31 17.43 -19.15
CA GLY A 208 22.93 16.44 -20.17
C GLY A 208 22.55 15.09 -19.56
N ILE A 209 23.31 14.58 -18.59
CA ILE A 209 22.96 13.37 -17.84
C ILE A 209 21.64 13.57 -17.10
N LEU A 210 21.46 14.69 -16.40
CA LEU A 210 20.23 14.95 -15.66
C LEU A 210 19.03 15.01 -16.61
N ALA A 211 19.15 15.74 -17.72
CA ALA A 211 18.10 15.83 -18.74
C ALA A 211 17.79 14.45 -19.36
N PHE A 212 18.82 13.64 -19.61
CA PHE A 212 18.66 12.27 -20.10
C PHE A 212 17.93 11.37 -19.09
N ARG A 213 18.28 11.44 -17.80
CA ARG A 213 17.60 10.66 -16.75
C ARG A 213 16.15 11.10 -16.58
N VAL A 214 15.88 12.41 -16.61
CA VAL A 214 14.50 12.93 -16.62
C VAL A 214 13.75 12.41 -17.84
N TRP A 215 14.32 12.49 -19.05
CA TRP A 215 13.69 11.99 -20.26
C TRP A 215 13.40 10.48 -20.21
N GLN A 216 14.33 9.69 -19.68
CA GLN A 216 14.19 8.24 -19.56
C GLN A 216 13.10 7.84 -18.55
N ASP A 217 13.02 8.53 -17.41
CA ASP A 217 12.12 8.13 -16.31
C ASP A 217 10.74 8.83 -16.37
N LEU A 218 10.63 9.97 -17.07
CA LEU A 218 9.39 10.76 -17.16
C LEU A 218 8.16 9.98 -17.67
N PRO A 219 8.24 9.13 -18.71
CA PRO A 219 7.08 8.35 -19.16
C PRO A 219 6.52 7.47 -18.05
N ALA A 220 7.42 6.91 -17.23
CA ALA A 220 7.06 6.01 -16.17
C ALA A 220 6.46 6.77 -14.96
N GLU A 221 6.87 8.02 -14.72
CA GLU A 221 6.37 8.88 -13.63
C GLU A 221 5.10 9.68 -14.01
N LYS A 222 4.65 9.59 -15.27
CA LYS A 222 3.47 10.32 -15.75
C LYS A 222 2.18 9.63 -15.30
N GLN A 223 1.62 10.07 -14.17
CA GLN A 223 0.35 9.57 -13.61
C GLN A 223 -0.87 10.47 -13.88
N ALA A 224 -0.78 11.38 -14.87
CA ALA A 224 -1.79 12.41 -15.11
C ALA A 224 -3.19 11.87 -15.53
N SER A 225 -3.28 10.60 -15.90
CA SER A 225 -4.53 9.92 -16.30
C SER A 225 -4.95 8.83 -15.32
N THR A 226 -4.35 8.77 -14.13
CA THR A 226 -4.65 7.72 -13.15
C THR A 226 -5.83 8.11 -12.29
N ASP A 227 -7.02 7.62 -12.66
CA ASP A 227 -8.30 7.72 -11.94
C ASP A 227 -8.68 6.39 -11.26
N LEU A 228 -7.72 5.45 -11.13
CA LEU A 228 -7.97 4.10 -10.61
C LEU A 228 -8.58 4.13 -9.20
N TYR A 229 -8.00 4.90 -8.29
CA TYR A 229 -8.44 4.94 -6.89
C TYR A 229 -9.76 5.67 -6.70
N GLU A 230 -10.03 6.67 -7.53
CA GLU A 230 -11.33 7.34 -7.62
C GLU A 230 -12.42 6.34 -8.02
N ARG A 231 -12.23 5.65 -9.16
CA ARG A 231 -13.16 4.62 -9.64
C ARG A 231 -13.34 3.49 -8.63
N LEU A 232 -12.25 3.10 -7.94
CA LEU A 232 -12.31 2.10 -6.89
C LEU A 232 -13.17 2.58 -5.71
N GLY A 233 -13.01 3.84 -5.29
CA GLY A 233 -13.83 4.47 -4.26
C GLY A 233 -15.31 4.46 -4.62
N HIS A 234 -15.67 4.86 -5.85
CA HIS A 234 -17.06 4.79 -6.34
C HIS A 234 -17.59 3.36 -6.32
N ALA A 235 -16.80 2.39 -6.80
CA ALA A 235 -17.21 0.99 -6.83
C ALA A 235 -17.52 0.40 -5.44
N PHE A 236 -16.92 0.94 -4.37
CA PHE A 236 -17.20 0.54 -3.00
C PHE A 236 -18.53 1.09 -2.47
N VAL A 237 -18.94 2.28 -2.89
CA VAL A 237 -20.10 2.98 -2.32
C VAL A 237 -21.34 2.93 -3.22
N ASP A 238 -21.20 2.80 -4.54
CA ASP A 238 -22.30 2.93 -5.52
C ASP A 238 -23.46 1.96 -5.27
N THR A 239 -23.17 0.71 -4.92
CA THR A 239 -24.19 -0.32 -4.75
C THR A 239 -24.78 -0.39 -3.36
N LEU A 240 -24.18 0.30 -2.39
CA LEU A 240 -24.60 0.23 -0.99
C LEU A 240 -25.97 0.89 -0.81
N PRO A 241 -26.87 0.30 0.02
CA PRO A 241 -28.13 0.93 0.35
C PRO A 241 -27.92 2.24 1.12
N SER A 242 -28.91 3.11 1.13
CA SER A 242 -28.94 4.26 2.04
C SER A 242 -28.86 3.81 3.50
N ASP A 243 -28.19 4.59 4.34
CA ASP A 243 -27.91 4.30 5.76
C ASP A 243 -27.01 3.07 6.02
N ALA A 244 -26.28 2.60 5.00
CA ALA A 244 -25.25 1.58 5.17
C ALA A 244 -24.10 2.10 6.05
N THR A 245 -23.46 1.19 6.78
CA THR A 245 -22.17 1.45 7.42
C THR A 245 -21.11 0.58 6.75
N ILE A 246 -20.05 1.19 6.26
CA ILE A 246 -18.92 0.50 5.67
C ILE A 246 -17.70 0.53 6.62
N LEU A 247 -17.21 -0.65 6.99
CA LEU A 247 -15.98 -0.85 7.73
C LEU A 247 -14.85 -1.20 6.75
N VAL A 248 -13.88 -0.30 6.63
CA VAL A 248 -12.87 -0.38 5.57
C VAL A 248 -11.49 -0.64 6.17
N ARG A 249 -10.83 -1.67 5.66
CA ARG A 249 -9.47 -2.10 6.01
C ARG A 249 -8.51 -1.75 4.88
N GLY A 250 -7.28 -1.36 5.22
CA GLY A 250 -6.19 -1.15 4.26
C GLY A 250 -6.15 0.25 3.66
N ASP A 251 -4.93 0.79 3.55
CA ASP A 251 -4.68 2.17 3.14
C ASP A 251 -5.30 2.53 1.79
N VAL A 252 -5.23 1.63 0.81
CA VAL A 252 -5.79 1.87 -0.53
C VAL A 252 -7.29 2.09 -0.46
N TYR A 253 -8.03 1.23 0.23
CA TYR A 253 -9.49 1.31 0.29
C TYR A 253 -9.94 2.46 1.19
N ILE A 254 -9.30 2.63 2.35
CA ILE A 254 -9.60 3.74 3.29
C ILE A 254 -9.46 5.06 2.55
N ASN A 255 -8.35 5.30 1.85
CA ASN A 255 -8.11 6.59 1.20
C ASN A 255 -8.97 6.77 -0.07
N SER A 256 -9.29 5.69 -0.78
CA SER A 256 -10.21 5.75 -1.94
C SER A 256 -11.62 6.19 -1.52
N VAL A 257 -12.18 5.59 -0.46
CA VAL A 257 -13.51 5.98 0.05
C VAL A 257 -13.49 7.39 0.67
N ARG A 258 -12.42 7.75 1.37
CA ARG A 258 -12.23 9.12 1.90
C ARG A 258 -12.25 10.17 0.81
N TYR A 259 -11.58 9.91 -0.31
CA TYR A 259 -11.56 10.85 -1.43
C TYR A 259 -12.98 11.09 -1.95
N VAL A 260 -13.69 10.02 -2.29
CA VAL A 260 -15.06 10.08 -2.83
C VAL A 260 -16.04 10.77 -1.87
N GLN A 261 -15.99 10.45 -0.57
CA GLN A 261 -16.92 11.08 0.39
C GLN A 261 -16.51 12.50 0.79
N PHE A 262 -15.23 12.77 1.05
CA PHE A 262 -14.80 14.01 1.71
C PHE A 262 -14.28 15.07 0.74
N VAL A 263 -13.80 14.67 -0.44
CA VAL A 263 -13.34 15.60 -1.48
C VAL A 263 -14.46 15.84 -2.48
N GLU A 264 -15.10 14.78 -2.99
CA GLU A 264 -16.15 14.91 -3.99
C GLU A 264 -17.54 15.18 -3.39
N GLY A 265 -17.75 14.82 -2.11
CA GLY A 265 -19.06 14.92 -1.46
C GLY A 265 -20.05 13.87 -1.95
N TYR A 266 -19.57 12.73 -2.46
CA TYR A 266 -20.41 11.68 -3.02
C TYR A 266 -20.76 10.61 -1.98
N ARG A 267 -22.01 10.12 -1.99
CA ARG A 267 -22.56 9.11 -1.04
C ARG A 267 -22.24 9.40 0.43
N THR A 268 -22.46 10.65 0.86
CA THR A 268 -22.32 11.08 2.27
C THR A 268 -23.43 10.56 3.18
N ASP A 269 -24.42 9.85 2.61
CA ASP A 269 -25.47 9.11 3.33
C ASP A 269 -25.00 7.78 3.93
N ILE A 270 -23.76 7.35 3.64
CA ILE A 270 -23.17 6.11 4.15
C ILE A 270 -22.16 6.44 5.26
N ASP A 271 -22.27 5.74 6.39
CA ASP A 271 -21.30 5.86 7.47
C ASP A 271 -19.99 5.14 7.09
N PHE A 272 -18.88 5.87 7.02
CA PHE A 272 -17.56 5.31 6.76
C PHE A 272 -16.72 5.22 8.02
N ILE A 273 -16.20 4.02 8.33
CA ILE A 273 -15.36 3.78 9.50
C ILE A 273 -14.13 2.94 9.11
N PRO A 274 -12.90 3.46 9.24
CA PRO A 274 -11.68 2.68 9.01
C PRO A 274 -11.41 1.73 10.18
N ILE A 275 -11.52 0.41 9.94
CA ILE A 275 -11.41 -0.62 10.99
C ILE A 275 -10.01 -0.69 11.60
N ASP A 276 -8.96 -0.52 10.81
CA ASP A 276 -7.56 -0.55 11.28
C ASP A 276 -7.24 0.58 12.26
N LEU A 277 -7.98 1.69 12.21
CA LEU A 277 -7.77 2.81 13.11
C LEU A 277 -8.52 2.64 14.43
N MET A 278 -9.47 1.71 14.52
CA MET A 278 -10.21 1.44 15.75
C MET A 278 -9.36 0.79 16.84
N TRP A 279 -8.15 0.30 16.51
CA TRP A 279 -7.15 -0.12 17.49
C TRP A 279 -6.65 1.04 18.37
N TRP A 280 -6.83 2.28 17.91
CA TRP A 280 -6.40 3.45 18.65
C TRP A 280 -7.55 4.06 19.48
N PRO A 281 -7.34 4.34 20.78
CA PRO A 281 -8.39 4.87 21.66
C PRO A 281 -9.03 6.17 21.17
N TRP A 282 -8.26 7.00 20.46
CA TRP A 282 -8.73 8.28 19.93
C TRP A 282 -9.78 8.13 18.82
N MET A 283 -9.90 6.95 18.20
CA MET A 283 -10.83 6.73 17.11
C MET A 283 -12.29 6.75 17.57
N LYS A 284 -12.57 6.31 18.80
CA LYS A 284 -13.92 6.37 19.39
C LYS A 284 -14.47 7.78 19.44
N GLY A 285 -13.66 8.73 19.90
CA GLY A 285 -14.03 10.15 19.94
C GLY A 285 -14.32 10.70 18.54
N LYS A 286 -13.54 10.30 17.53
CA LYS A 286 -13.75 10.72 16.14
C LYS A 286 -15.05 10.18 15.56
N VAL A 287 -15.34 8.90 15.75
CA VAL A 287 -16.60 8.32 15.24
C VAL A 287 -17.81 8.94 15.94
N ALA A 288 -17.75 9.17 17.25
CA ALA A 288 -18.81 9.88 17.97
C ALA A 288 -19.02 11.31 17.44
N GLY A 289 -17.94 12.00 17.05
CA GLY A 289 -17.99 13.35 16.49
C GLY A 289 -18.55 13.45 15.07
N MET A 290 -18.66 12.34 14.32
CA MET A 290 -19.24 12.34 12.97
C MET A 290 -20.77 12.40 12.97
N GLY A 291 -21.42 12.19 14.12
CA GLY A 291 -22.88 12.17 14.21
C GLY A 291 -23.53 10.92 13.61
N TYR A 292 -22.75 9.87 13.37
CA TYR A 292 -23.28 8.57 12.95
C TYR A 292 -24.13 7.95 14.07
N ASP A 293 -25.24 7.30 13.70
CA ASP A 293 -26.00 6.42 14.61
C ASP A 293 -25.27 5.07 14.78
N PHE A 294 -24.03 5.13 15.26
CA PHE A 294 -23.12 3.98 15.36
C PHE A 294 -22.44 3.94 16.72
N LYS A 295 -22.58 2.83 17.43
CA LYS A 295 -22.09 2.61 18.78
C LYS A 295 -20.82 1.77 18.79
N MET A 296 -19.76 2.30 19.38
CA MET A 296 -18.57 1.51 19.73
C MET A 296 -18.71 0.89 21.13
N PRO A 297 -18.68 -0.45 21.27
CA PRO A 297 -18.90 -1.14 22.54
C PRO A 297 -17.84 -0.82 23.60
N GLY A 298 -16.56 -0.79 23.20
CA GLY A 298 -15.41 -0.50 24.07
C GLY A 298 -14.63 0.74 23.63
N GLU A 299 -13.39 0.88 24.08
CA GLU A 299 -12.45 1.94 23.71
C GLU A 299 -11.61 1.58 22.48
N THR A 300 -11.14 0.34 22.39
CA THR A 300 -10.27 -0.12 21.30
C THR A 300 -10.71 -1.45 20.73
N TYR A 301 -10.70 -1.56 19.42
CA TYR A 301 -10.95 -2.80 18.69
C TYR A 301 -9.77 -3.79 18.86
N GLN A 302 -10.04 -5.09 18.85
CA GLN A 302 -9.06 -6.17 18.76
C GLN A 302 -9.62 -7.30 17.86
N LEU A 303 -8.74 -8.10 17.26
CA LEU A 303 -9.18 -9.22 16.40
C LEU A 303 -10.00 -10.26 17.17
N VAL A 304 -9.62 -10.51 18.42
CA VAL A 304 -10.35 -11.36 19.37
C VAL A 304 -10.39 -10.63 20.70
N SER A 305 -11.58 -10.35 21.21
CA SER A 305 -11.77 -9.62 22.47
C SER A 305 -11.21 -10.42 23.65
N THR A 306 -10.49 -9.75 24.55
CA THR A 306 -10.02 -10.35 25.81
C THR A 306 -11.13 -10.41 26.87
N LYS A 307 -12.36 -9.97 26.53
CA LYS A 307 -13.52 -9.82 27.42
C LYS A 307 -13.30 -8.82 28.58
N ASP A 308 -12.34 -7.90 28.44
CA ASP A 308 -12.31 -6.72 29.31
C ASP A 308 -13.32 -5.68 28.79
N ASP A 309 -13.82 -4.81 29.67
CA ASP A 309 -14.81 -3.79 29.28
C ASP A 309 -14.21 -2.68 28.37
N ARG A 310 -12.90 -2.71 28.09
CA ARG A 310 -12.20 -1.67 27.30
C ARG A 310 -12.00 -2.07 25.85
N THR A 311 -11.97 -3.35 25.56
CA THR A 311 -11.70 -3.89 24.23
C THR A 311 -12.97 -4.48 23.64
N PHE A 312 -13.02 -4.54 22.32
CA PHE A 312 -14.13 -5.20 21.63
C PHE A 312 -13.68 -5.84 20.33
N ASP A 313 -14.39 -6.89 19.92
CA ASP A 313 -14.21 -7.51 18.61
C ASP A 313 -15.32 -7.13 17.62
N LEU A 314 -15.22 -7.64 16.39
CA LEU A 314 -16.17 -7.35 15.33
C LEU A 314 -17.57 -7.93 15.63
N VAL A 315 -17.66 -9.05 16.34
CA VAL A 315 -18.94 -9.66 16.71
C VAL A 315 -19.67 -8.77 17.71
N GLU A 316 -18.96 -8.29 18.74
CA GLU A 316 -19.50 -7.34 19.72
C GLU A 316 -19.92 -6.01 19.07
N LEU A 317 -19.13 -5.52 18.11
CA LEU A 317 -19.44 -4.32 17.34
C LEU A 317 -20.74 -4.46 16.53
N VAL A 318 -20.89 -5.58 15.80
CA VAL A 318 -22.10 -5.85 15.01
C VAL A 318 -23.32 -6.01 15.93
N LYS A 319 -23.18 -6.73 17.05
CA LYS A 319 -24.25 -6.91 18.05
C LYS A 319 -24.69 -5.59 18.70
N ALA A 320 -23.78 -4.64 18.88
CA ALA A 320 -24.11 -3.33 19.44
C ALA A 320 -24.84 -2.40 18.47
N ASN A 321 -24.90 -2.76 17.18
CA ASN A 321 -25.50 -1.95 16.12
C ASN A 321 -26.53 -2.74 15.28
N PRO A 322 -27.56 -3.36 15.90
CA PRO A 322 -28.51 -4.21 15.20
C PRO A 322 -29.35 -3.47 14.15
N GLN A 323 -29.45 -2.14 14.26
CA GLN A 323 -30.16 -1.28 13.33
C GLN A 323 -29.38 -0.99 12.03
N LYS A 324 -28.06 -1.25 12.01
CA LYS A 324 -27.19 -0.89 10.87
C LYS A 324 -26.97 -2.07 9.93
N LYS A 325 -26.87 -1.76 8.63
CA LYS A 325 -26.40 -2.70 7.60
C LYS A 325 -24.89 -2.53 7.47
N ILE A 326 -24.14 -3.48 8.01
CA ILE A 326 -22.69 -3.39 8.13
C ILE A 326 -22.02 -4.14 6.97
N PHE A 327 -21.26 -3.41 6.17
CA PHE A 327 -20.48 -3.92 5.06
C PHE A 327 -18.99 -3.82 5.39
N VAL A 328 -18.22 -4.83 5.02
CA VAL A 328 -16.80 -4.93 5.36
C VAL A 328 -15.94 -5.20 4.15
N THR A 329 -14.73 -4.66 4.14
CA THR A 329 -13.68 -5.18 3.24
C THR A 329 -13.21 -6.57 3.69
N LYS A 330 -12.16 -7.11 3.05
CA LYS A 330 -11.68 -8.46 3.37
C LYS A 330 -11.29 -8.51 4.84
N LEU A 331 -11.86 -9.47 5.56
CA LEU A 331 -11.50 -9.73 6.94
C LEU A 331 -10.26 -10.62 6.97
N ASN A 332 -9.54 -10.60 8.09
CA ASN A 332 -8.46 -11.56 8.30
C ASN A 332 -9.07 -12.91 8.70
N GLU A 333 -8.42 -14.03 8.36
CA GLU A 333 -8.95 -15.38 8.61
C GLU A 333 -9.43 -15.61 10.06
N PRO A 334 -8.71 -15.17 11.13
CA PRO A 334 -9.21 -15.34 12.49
C PRO A 334 -10.50 -14.55 12.78
N GLU A 335 -10.62 -13.36 12.19
CA GLU A 335 -11.78 -12.48 12.35
C GLU A 335 -12.97 -13.01 11.55
N GLU A 336 -12.74 -13.50 10.33
CA GLU A 336 -13.75 -14.15 9.50
C GLU A 336 -14.36 -15.36 10.22
N LYS A 337 -13.53 -16.27 10.73
CA LYS A 337 -13.98 -17.43 11.54
C LYS A 337 -14.77 -17.02 12.78
N LEU A 338 -14.35 -15.95 13.45
CA LEU A 338 -15.04 -15.42 14.63
C LEU A 338 -16.43 -14.91 14.26
N VAL A 339 -16.53 -14.13 13.19
CA VAL A 339 -17.80 -13.59 12.68
C VAL A 339 -18.73 -14.71 12.22
N GLU A 340 -18.22 -15.67 11.45
CA GLU A 340 -18.97 -16.85 10.96
C GLU A 340 -19.56 -17.70 12.08
N GLY A 341 -18.99 -17.65 13.30
CA GLY A 341 -19.56 -18.30 14.48
C GLY A 341 -20.84 -17.67 15.01
N SER A 342 -21.19 -16.44 14.61
CA SER A 342 -22.39 -15.71 15.08
C SER A 342 -23.24 -15.10 13.96
N PHE A 343 -22.65 -14.83 12.80
CA PHE A 343 -23.23 -14.12 11.67
C PHE A 343 -22.83 -14.79 10.36
N GLU A 344 -23.56 -14.49 9.29
CA GLU A 344 -23.15 -14.88 7.95
C GLU A 344 -22.51 -13.67 7.23
N ILE A 345 -21.50 -13.95 6.40
CA ILE A 345 -20.87 -12.96 5.53
C ILE A 345 -21.24 -13.29 4.08
N GLN A 346 -22.02 -12.40 3.50
CA GLN A 346 -22.48 -12.56 2.13
C GLN A 346 -21.79 -11.56 1.20
N ASN A 347 -21.24 -12.03 0.08
CA ASN A 347 -20.60 -11.14 -0.90
C ASN A 347 -21.58 -10.09 -1.47
N PHE A 348 -21.13 -8.83 -1.48
CA PHE A 348 -21.85 -7.65 -1.94
C PHE A 348 -20.88 -6.72 -2.72
N GLY A 349 -20.85 -6.81 -4.04
CA GLY A 349 -19.88 -6.04 -4.85
C GLY A 349 -18.44 -6.35 -4.42
N PHE A 350 -17.70 -5.33 -3.99
CA PHE A 350 -16.33 -5.44 -3.44
C PHE A 350 -16.26 -5.77 -1.94
N LEU A 351 -17.41 -5.83 -1.27
CA LEU A 351 -17.56 -5.91 0.18
C LEU A 351 -18.23 -7.22 0.59
N GLY A 352 -18.11 -7.58 1.86
CA GLY A 352 -18.95 -8.58 2.52
C GLY A 352 -20.02 -7.88 3.34
N TRP A 353 -21.27 -8.32 3.22
CA TRP A 353 -22.36 -7.90 4.09
C TRP A 353 -22.44 -8.84 5.29
N ILE A 354 -22.27 -8.32 6.49
CA ILE A 354 -22.47 -9.08 7.73
C ILE A 354 -23.95 -9.02 8.11
N HIS A 355 -24.61 -10.18 8.21
CA HIS A 355 -26.01 -10.25 8.58
C HIS A 355 -26.32 -11.44 9.50
N ASN A 356 -27.51 -11.40 10.10
CA ASN A 356 -28.01 -12.51 10.90
C ASN A 356 -28.28 -13.74 10.00
N PRO A 357 -27.87 -14.96 10.39
CA PRO A 357 -28.13 -16.17 9.60
C PRO A 357 -29.63 -16.45 9.37
N ALA A 358 -30.51 -15.99 10.26
CA ALA A 358 -31.95 -16.13 10.09
C ALA A 358 -32.54 -15.19 9.02
N LEU A 359 -31.75 -14.25 8.48
CA LEU A 359 -32.21 -13.31 7.47
C LEU A 359 -32.32 -14.01 6.11
N PHE A 360 -33.54 -14.12 5.59
CA PHE A 360 -33.74 -14.61 4.23
C PHE A 360 -33.28 -13.55 3.21
N ILE A 361 -32.33 -13.92 2.35
CA ILE A 361 -31.86 -13.09 1.24
C ILE A 361 -32.40 -13.67 -0.07
N PRO A 362 -33.31 -12.95 -0.77
CA PRO A 362 -33.79 -13.38 -2.08
C PRO A 362 -32.64 -13.52 -3.09
N PRO A 363 -32.57 -14.62 -3.87
CA PRO A 363 -31.48 -14.84 -4.83
C PRO A 363 -31.32 -13.75 -5.90
N GLU A 364 -32.40 -13.05 -6.22
CA GLU A 364 -32.42 -11.96 -7.21
C GLU A 364 -31.60 -10.74 -6.75
N ILE A 365 -31.46 -10.57 -5.44
CA ILE A 365 -30.70 -9.46 -4.86
C ILE A 365 -29.20 -9.64 -5.15
N TYR A 366 -28.70 -10.86 -5.27
CA TYR A 366 -27.29 -11.13 -5.62
C TYR A 366 -26.91 -10.51 -6.97
N GLN A 367 -27.83 -10.45 -7.94
CA GLN A 367 -27.57 -9.79 -9.22
C GLN A 367 -27.39 -8.28 -9.07
N LYS A 368 -28.21 -7.65 -8.22
CA LYS A 368 -28.13 -6.22 -7.97
C LYS A 368 -26.79 -5.88 -7.31
N TRP A 369 -26.33 -6.73 -6.40
CA TRP A 369 -25.05 -6.55 -5.71
C TRP A 369 -23.84 -6.80 -6.61
N ALA A 370 -23.95 -7.74 -7.56
CA ALA A 370 -22.91 -8.02 -8.54
C ALA A 370 -22.57 -6.80 -9.42
N LYS A 371 -23.53 -5.92 -9.71
CA LYS A 371 -23.33 -4.75 -10.58
C LYS A 371 -22.19 -3.82 -10.16
N GLY A 372 -21.91 -3.70 -8.85
CA GLY A 372 -20.82 -2.85 -8.37
C GLY A 372 -19.46 -3.34 -8.85
N PHE A 373 -19.31 -4.65 -8.99
CA PHE A 373 -18.12 -5.29 -9.52
C PHE A 373 -18.04 -5.21 -11.04
N ASP A 374 -19.18 -5.21 -11.73
CA ASP A 374 -19.24 -5.05 -13.19
C ASP A 374 -18.86 -3.65 -13.67
N ASN A 375 -19.08 -2.63 -12.83
CA ASN A 375 -18.79 -1.24 -13.16
C ASN A 375 -17.31 -0.86 -12.99
N PHE A 376 -16.51 -1.69 -12.32
CA PHE A 376 -15.09 -1.45 -12.12
C PHE A 376 -14.26 -2.36 -13.03
N LYS A 377 -13.39 -1.75 -13.84
CA LYS A 377 -12.40 -2.49 -14.62
C LYS A 377 -11.05 -2.42 -13.93
N PRO A 378 -10.40 -3.56 -13.63
CA PRO A 378 -9.06 -3.55 -13.05
C PRO A 378 -8.05 -3.01 -14.08
N PRO A 379 -6.90 -2.50 -13.61
CA PRO A 379 -5.81 -2.12 -14.51
C PRO A 379 -5.30 -3.33 -15.30
N LEU A 380 -4.71 -3.10 -16.48
CA LEU A 380 -4.14 -4.18 -17.29
C LEU A 380 -2.78 -4.60 -16.74
N LEU A 381 -2.54 -5.91 -16.64
CA LEU A 381 -1.30 -6.45 -16.04
C LEU A 381 -0.02 -5.88 -16.70
N ASN A 382 -0.03 -5.70 -18.03
CA ASN A 382 1.10 -5.18 -18.80
C ASN A 382 1.43 -3.71 -18.50
N ASP A 383 0.48 -2.96 -17.97
CA ASP A 383 0.62 -1.53 -17.68
C ASP A 383 1.00 -1.26 -16.22
N ILE A 384 1.10 -2.30 -15.40
CA ILE A 384 1.29 -2.21 -13.96
C ILE A 384 2.75 -2.47 -13.58
N ARG A 385 3.33 -1.57 -12.79
CA ARG A 385 4.58 -1.88 -12.07
C ARG A 385 4.28 -2.83 -10.93
N GLU A 386 4.97 -3.96 -10.83
CA GLU A 386 4.69 -4.97 -9.81
C GLU A 386 4.75 -4.46 -8.36
N SER A 387 5.59 -3.47 -8.05
CA SER A 387 5.74 -2.88 -6.72
C SER A 387 4.71 -1.80 -6.39
N SER A 388 3.78 -1.53 -7.31
CA SER A 388 2.82 -0.43 -7.21
C SER A 388 1.54 -0.81 -6.48
N TRP A 389 0.80 0.20 -6.04
CA TRP A 389 -0.53 -0.01 -5.45
C TRP A 389 -1.57 -0.38 -6.51
N GLU A 390 -1.33 -0.08 -7.79
CA GLU A 390 -2.12 -0.57 -8.92
C GLU A 390 -2.05 -2.11 -9.01
N ALA A 391 -0.87 -2.69 -8.76
CA ALA A 391 -0.70 -4.14 -8.67
C ALA A 391 -1.49 -4.71 -7.50
N PHE A 392 -1.45 -4.04 -6.34
CA PHE A 392 -2.27 -4.43 -5.19
C PHE A 392 -3.76 -4.44 -5.54
N VAL A 393 -4.27 -3.40 -6.21
CA VAL A 393 -5.68 -3.34 -6.65
C VAL A 393 -6.00 -4.46 -7.63
N TYR A 394 -5.12 -4.73 -8.59
CA TYR A 394 -5.27 -5.81 -9.55
C TYR A 394 -5.43 -7.18 -8.89
N PHE A 395 -4.48 -7.55 -8.03
CA PHE A 395 -4.50 -8.86 -7.37
C PHE A 395 -5.71 -8.99 -6.45
N ASN A 396 -6.03 -7.96 -5.68
CA ASN A 396 -7.19 -8.00 -4.79
C ASN A 396 -8.51 -8.05 -5.58
N TYR A 397 -8.62 -7.36 -6.72
CA TYR A 397 -9.80 -7.45 -7.58
C TYR A 397 -10.03 -8.91 -7.99
N TRP A 398 -9.01 -9.59 -8.52
CA TRP A 398 -9.17 -10.97 -8.96
C TRP A 398 -9.36 -11.97 -7.82
N ASP A 399 -8.73 -11.72 -6.67
CA ASP A 399 -8.96 -12.48 -5.45
C ASP A 399 -10.44 -12.40 -5.03
N ARG A 400 -11.03 -11.20 -5.08
CA ARG A 400 -12.47 -11.01 -4.81
C ARG A 400 -13.36 -11.70 -5.84
N GLU A 401 -13.01 -11.62 -7.12
CA GLU A 401 -13.77 -12.31 -8.16
C GLU A 401 -13.75 -13.82 -7.94
N TYR A 402 -12.58 -14.36 -7.58
CA TYR A 402 -12.42 -15.76 -7.23
C TYR A 402 -13.30 -16.16 -6.05
N PHE A 403 -13.17 -15.50 -4.90
CA PHE A 403 -13.93 -15.87 -3.69
C PHE A 403 -15.45 -15.78 -3.90
N ARG A 404 -15.91 -14.73 -4.58
CA ARG A 404 -17.33 -14.53 -4.88
C ARG A 404 -17.89 -15.65 -5.74
N THR A 405 -17.20 -15.96 -6.84
CA THR A 405 -17.66 -17.00 -7.77
C THR A 405 -17.55 -18.38 -7.13
N HIS A 406 -16.50 -18.63 -6.32
CA HIS A 406 -16.34 -19.87 -5.58
C HIS A 406 -17.48 -20.09 -4.57
N GLN A 407 -17.85 -19.07 -3.78
CA GLN A 407 -18.96 -19.18 -2.82
C GLN A 407 -20.27 -19.58 -3.51
N LEU A 408 -20.59 -18.95 -4.64
CA LEU A 408 -21.80 -19.27 -5.42
C LEU A 408 -21.77 -20.69 -5.99
N ILE A 409 -20.62 -21.14 -6.47
CA ILE A 409 -20.45 -22.52 -6.95
C ILE A 409 -20.65 -23.53 -5.82
N SER A 410 -20.08 -23.28 -4.63
CA SER A 410 -20.23 -24.15 -3.47
C SER A 410 -21.67 -24.21 -2.97
N GLN A 411 -22.35 -23.06 -2.85
CA GLN A 411 -23.77 -23.00 -2.47
C GLN A 411 -24.66 -23.74 -3.48
N ALA A 412 -24.37 -23.63 -4.78
CA ALA A 412 -25.10 -24.35 -5.81
C ALA A 412 -24.92 -25.88 -5.69
N LYS A 413 -23.70 -26.35 -5.43
CA LYS A 413 -23.39 -27.77 -5.20
C LYS A 413 -24.15 -28.34 -4.00
N GLU A 414 -24.14 -27.64 -2.87
CA GLU A 414 -24.79 -28.09 -1.63
C GLU A 414 -26.31 -28.18 -1.76
N ARG A 415 -26.93 -27.25 -2.49
CA ARG A 415 -28.39 -27.18 -2.63
C ARG A 415 -28.96 -28.14 -3.68
N GLY A 416 -28.12 -28.79 -4.50
CA GLY A 416 -28.55 -29.82 -5.46
C GLY A 416 -29.47 -29.33 -6.59
N PHE A 417 -29.61 -28.02 -6.79
CA PHE A 417 -30.32 -27.43 -7.93
C PHE A 417 -29.32 -27.01 -9.00
N PRO A 418 -29.62 -27.13 -10.31
CA PRO A 418 -28.98 -26.28 -11.30
C PRO A 418 -29.46 -24.86 -11.03
N SER A 419 -28.79 -24.18 -10.10
CA SER A 419 -29.33 -22.97 -9.51
C SER A 419 -29.36 -21.89 -10.59
N LYS A 420 -30.48 -21.16 -10.65
CA LYS A 420 -30.58 -19.92 -11.44
C LYS A 420 -29.38 -18.99 -11.16
N GLU A 421 -28.78 -19.12 -9.98
CA GLU A 421 -27.58 -18.42 -9.51
C GLU A 421 -26.34 -18.68 -10.40
N LEU A 422 -26.05 -19.93 -10.78
CA LEU A 422 -24.93 -20.26 -11.68
C LEU A 422 -25.14 -19.70 -13.09
N LYS A 423 -26.39 -19.62 -13.56
CA LYS A 423 -26.69 -18.97 -14.85
C LYS A 423 -26.33 -17.48 -14.87
N TYR A 424 -26.22 -16.82 -13.72
CA TYR A 424 -25.75 -15.43 -13.67
C TYR A 424 -24.24 -15.30 -13.82
N LEU A 425 -23.48 -16.35 -13.50
CA LEU A 425 -22.03 -16.36 -13.68
C LEU A 425 -21.63 -16.53 -15.15
N GLU A 426 -22.47 -17.18 -15.98
CA GLU A 426 -22.15 -17.43 -17.39
C GLU A 426 -21.94 -16.13 -18.21
N PRO A 427 -22.86 -15.13 -18.21
CA PRO A 427 -22.62 -13.87 -18.91
C PRO A 427 -21.42 -13.10 -18.35
N ARG A 428 -21.17 -13.21 -17.03
CA ARG A 428 -20.04 -12.56 -16.37
C ARG A 428 -18.71 -13.13 -16.86
N PHE A 429 -18.54 -14.46 -16.84
CA PHE A 429 -17.33 -15.09 -17.35
C PHE A 429 -17.14 -14.83 -18.85
N ARG A 430 -18.23 -14.85 -19.63
CA ARG A 430 -18.18 -14.47 -21.05
C ARG A 430 -17.58 -13.07 -21.23
N ASN A 431 -17.98 -12.09 -20.40
CA ASN A 431 -17.42 -10.74 -20.44
C ASN A 431 -15.96 -10.68 -19.97
N VAL A 432 -15.60 -11.42 -18.91
CA VAL A 432 -14.22 -11.49 -18.41
C VAL A 432 -13.26 -12.02 -19.48
N PHE A 433 -13.63 -13.07 -20.20
CA PHE A 433 -12.79 -13.67 -21.25
C PHE A 433 -12.96 -13.05 -22.63
N ALA A 434 -13.91 -12.11 -22.81
CA ALA A 434 -14.05 -11.31 -24.02
C ALA A 434 -13.28 -9.98 -23.97
N GLY A 435 -12.96 -9.50 -22.76
CA GLY A 435 -12.17 -8.29 -22.57
C GLY A 435 -10.66 -8.51 -22.68
N ASP A 436 -9.90 -7.42 -22.70
CA ASP A 436 -8.43 -7.42 -22.74
C ASP A 436 -7.76 -7.77 -21.40
N THR A 437 -8.48 -8.45 -20.49
CA THR A 437 -8.00 -8.82 -19.16
C THR A 437 -7.32 -10.17 -19.15
N ASP A 438 -6.24 -10.35 -18.37
CA ASP A 438 -5.56 -11.63 -18.17
C ASP A 438 -5.80 -12.19 -16.75
N PRO A 439 -6.98 -12.79 -16.50
CA PRO A 439 -7.34 -13.26 -15.16
C PRO A 439 -6.43 -14.41 -14.68
N PRO A 440 -6.18 -14.52 -13.36
CA PRO A 440 -5.35 -15.59 -12.82
C PRO A 440 -6.03 -16.96 -12.96
N ALA A 441 -5.23 -18.03 -12.91
CA ALA A 441 -5.68 -19.41 -13.11
C ALA A 441 -6.88 -19.82 -12.22
N SER A 442 -6.97 -19.29 -11.00
CA SER A 442 -8.09 -19.56 -10.08
C SER A 442 -9.44 -19.11 -10.64
N VAL A 443 -9.48 -18.01 -11.40
CA VAL A 443 -10.69 -17.50 -12.05
C VAL A 443 -11.05 -18.37 -13.26
N TRP A 444 -10.05 -18.82 -14.04
CA TRP A 444 -10.26 -19.82 -15.10
C TRP A 444 -10.86 -21.11 -14.55
N LYS A 445 -10.37 -21.59 -13.39
CA LYS A 445 -10.90 -22.77 -12.71
C LYS A 445 -12.37 -22.60 -12.32
N ASN A 446 -12.74 -21.47 -11.70
CA ASN A 446 -14.13 -21.20 -11.33
C ASN A 446 -15.06 -21.09 -12.55
N ALA A 447 -14.57 -20.50 -13.65
CA ALA A 447 -15.31 -20.44 -14.90
C ALA A 447 -15.52 -21.84 -15.51
N GLY A 448 -14.47 -22.65 -15.57
CA GLY A 448 -14.53 -24.02 -16.08
C GLY A 448 -15.52 -24.87 -15.28
N MET A 449 -15.46 -24.80 -13.94
CA MET A 449 -16.42 -25.46 -13.07
C MET A 449 -17.84 -24.97 -13.36
N THR A 450 -18.07 -23.66 -13.47
CA THR A 450 -19.40 -23.09 -13.74
C THR A 450 -19.98 -23.62 -15.05
N TYR A 451 -19.21 -23.57 -16.14
CA TYR A 451 -19.67 -24.09 -17.43
C TYR A 451 -19.92 -25.60 -17.40
N GLN A 452 -19.07 -26.36 -16.70
CA GLN A 452 -19.28 -27.79 -16.52
C GLN A 452 -20.58 -28.10 -15.76
N PHE A 453 -20.84 -27.40 -14.64
CA PHE A 453 -22.08 -27.56 -13.89
C PHE A 453 -23.32 -27.26 -14.74
N LEU A 454 -23.27 -26.21 -15.57
CA LEU A 454 -24.38 -25.85 -16.46
C LEU A 454 -24.56 -26.84 -17.61
N ALA A 455 -23.46 -27.36 -18.17
CA ALA A 455 -23.48 -28.39 -19.21
C ALA A 455 -24.04 -29.72 -18.67
N ASP A 456 -23.60 -30.16 -17.49
CA ASP A 456 -24.09 -31.37 -16.81
C ASP A 456 -25.58 -31.25 -16.44
N ALA A 457 -26.06 -30.02 -16.19
CA ALA A 457 -27.47 -29.72 -15.99
C ALA A 457 -28.32 -29.68 -17.29
N GLY A 458 -27.71 -29.94 -18.45
CA GLY A 458 -28.39 -30.06 -19.74
C GLY A 458 -28.19 -28.88 -20.71
N ASP A 459 -27.42 -27.85 -20.35
CA ASP A 459 -27.10 -26.73 -21.27
C ASP A 459 -25.88 -27.05 -22.15
N LEU A 460 -26.02 -28.05 -23.02
CA LEU A 460 -24.94 -28.57 -23.88
C LEU A 460 -24.37 -27.52 -24.85
N LYS A 461 -25.04 -26.37 -25.02
CA LYS A 461 -24.55 -25.27 -25.87
C LYS A 461 -23.31 -24.59 -25.29
N LEU A 462 -23.04 -24.76 -23.99
CA LEU A 462 -21.91 -24.16 -23.28
C LEU A 462 -20.64 -25.03 -23.33
N VAL A 463 -20.70 -26.22 -23.93
CA VAL A 463 -19.55 -27.13 -24.03
C VAL A 463 -18.35 -26.51 -24.77
N PRO A 464 -18.51 -25.77 -25.89
CA PRO A 464 -17.38 -25.13 -26.56
C PRO A 464 -16.68 -24.09 -25.67
N GLU A 465 -17.45 -23.25 -24.98
CA GLU A 465 -16.94 -22.27 -24.02
C GLU A 465 -16.26 -22.94 -22.83
N MET A 466 -16.85 -24.01 -22.29
CA MET A 466 -16.24 -24.83 -21.25
C MET A 466 -14.87 -25.36 -21.68
N THR A 467 -14.77 -25.92 -22.89
CA THR A 467 -13.51 -26.45 -23.43
C THR A 467 -12.47 -25.34 -23.54
N LYS A 468 -12.81 -24.19 -24.13
CA LYS A 468 -11.91 -23.05 -24.26
C LYS A 468 -11.38 -22.59 -22.90
N VAL A 469 -12.24 -22.52 -21.89
CA VAL A 469 -11.85 -22.10 -20.54
C VAL A 469 -10.96 -23.13 -19.85
N TRP A 470 -11.26 -24.42 -19.99
CA TRP A 470 -10.40 -25.46 -19.44
C TRP A 470 -9.04 -25.56 -20.13
N GLU A 471 -8.97 -25.35 -21.44
CA GLU A 471 -7.69 -25.28 -22.17
C GLU A 471 -6.87 -24.08 -21.67
N GLY A 472 -7.47 -22.89 -21.54
CA GLY A 472 -6.79 -21.71 -21.00
C GLY A 472 -6.36 -21.85 -19.54
N TYR A 473 -7.07 -22.65 -18.73
CA TYR A 473 -6.64 -23.04 -17.38
C TYR A 473 -5.37 -23.90 -17.42
N LEU A 474 -5.36 -24.93 -18.28
CA LEU A 474 -4.24 -25.86 -18.42
C LEU A 474 -2.96 -25.22 -19.00
N GLU A 475 -3.08 -24.10 -19.71
CA GLU A 475 -1.94 -23.29 -20.15
C GLU A 475 -1.26 -22.54 -18.99
N ARG A 476 -1.97 -22.32 -17.88
CA ARG A 476 -1.54 -21.48 -16.76
C ARG A 476 -1.12 -22.26 -15.51
N VAL A 477 -1.35 -23.57 -15.48
CA VAL A 477 -1.12 -24.42 -14.30
C VAL A 477 -0.32 -25.66 -14.71
N SER A 478 0.69 -26.00 -13.91
CA SER A 478 1.45 -27.24 -14.10
C SER A 478 0.81 -28.41 -13.34
N GLU A 479 1.07 -29.65 -13.76
CA GLU A 479 0.42 -30.85 -13.19
C GLU A 479 0.71 -31.08 -11.69
N ASP A 480 1.80 -30.53 -11.17
CA ASP A 480 2.20 -30.58 -9.75
C ASP A 480 1.47 -29.55 -8.87
N GLN A 481 0.71 -28.62 -9.46
CA GLN A 481 0.05 -27.54 -8.73
C GLN A 481 -1.42 -27.83 -8.38
N ASP A 482 -2.08 -28.77 -9.07
CA ASP A 482 -3.49 -29.09 -8.84
C ASP A 482 -3.85 -30.54 -9.25
N ASP A 483 -4.30 -31.33 -8.27
CA ASP A 483 -4.70 -32.73 -8.43
C ASP A 483 -5.90 -32.93 -9.38
N GLU A 484 -6.62 -31.86 -9.74
CA GLU A 484 -7.72 -31.91 -10.70
C GLU A 484 -7.26 -31.84 -12.16
N VAL A 485 -6.01 -31.45 -12.44
CA VAL A 485 -5.48 -31.33 -13.81
C VAL A 485 -5.63 -32.63 -14.61
N PRO A 486 -5.28 -33.83 -14.10
CA PRO A 486 -5.47 -35.08 -14.83
C PRO A 486 -6.95 -35.35 -15.18
N LYS A 487 -7.87 -35.00 -14.27
CA LYS A 487 -9.32 -35.18 -14.46
C LYS A 487 -9.85 -34.25 -15.55
N ILE A 488 -9.39 -33.00 -15.57
CA ILE A 488 -9.76 -32.01 -16.59
C ILE A 488 -9.24 -32.45 -17.97
N ARG A 489 -7.99 -32.92 -18.06
CA ARG A 489 -7.44 -33.47 -19.33
C ARG A 489 -8.26 -34.65 -19.84
N GLN A 490 -8.64 -35.57 -18.95
CA GLN A 490 -9.47 -36.73 -19.31
C GLN A 490 -10.87 -36.31 -19.79
N LEU A 491 -11.50 -35.33 -19.12
CA LEU A 491 -12.78 -34.76 -19.53
C LEU A 491 -12.69 -34.16 -20.94
N LEU A 492 -11.68 -33.32 -21.20
CA LEU A 492 -11.49 -32.71 -22.52
C LEU A 492 -11.27 -33.76 -23.62
N LYS A 493 -10.50 -34.82 -23.33
CA LYS A 493 -10.29 -35.93 -24.26
C LYS A 493 -11.61 -36.63 -24.61
N GLN A 494 -12.44 -36.94 -23.62
CA GLN A 494 -13.75 -37.57 -23.83
C GLN A 494 -14.70 -36.68 -24.65
N LEU A 495 -14.65 -35.36 -24.45
CA LEU A 495 -15.47 -34.42 -25.22
C LEU A 495 -15.04 -34.32 -26.68
N LYS A 496 -13.72 -34.34 -26.95
CA LYS A 496 -13.17 -34.40 -28.31
C LYS A 496 -13.55 -35.72 -29.01
N GLU A 497 -13.43 -36.85 -28.31
CA GLU A 497 -13.85 -38.17 -28.83
C GLU A 497 -15.34 -38.24 -29.17
N ARG A 498 -16.19 -37.48 -28.47
CA ARG A 498 -17.63 -37.38 -28.72
C ARG A 498 -18.02 -36.33 -29.79
N GLY A 499 -17.05 -35.63 -30.37
CA GLY A 499 -17.30 -34.57 -31.37
C GLY A 499 -17.98 -33.32 -30.82
N LEU A 500 -17.93 -33.11 -29.49
CA LEU A 500 -18.57 -32.00 -28.80
C LEU A 500 -17.63 -30.82 -28.52
N ALA A 501 -16.34 -30.99 -28.82
CA ALA A 501 -15.30 -29.96 -28.73
C ALA A 501 -14.54 -29.86 -30.06
N SER A 502 -14.06 -28.66 -30.40
CA SER A 502 -13.20 -28.46 -31.58
C SER A 502 -11.89 -29.26 -31.43
N PRO A 503 -11.28 -29.73 -32.55
CA PRO A 503 -10.06 -30.54 -32.54
C PRO A 503 -8.93 -29.95 -31.68
#